data_AF-A0A238H9L5-F1
#
_entry.id   AF-A0A238H9L5-F1
#
_cell.length_a   1.000
_cell.length_b   1.000
_cell.length_c   1.000
_cell.angle_alpha   90.00
_cell.angle_beta   90.00
_cell.angle_gamma   90.00
#
_symmetry.space_group_name_H-M   'P 1'
#
loop_
_entity.id
_entity.type
_entity.pdbx_description
1 polymer ?
#
loop_
_entity_poly.entity_id
_entity_poly.type
_entity_poly.pdbx_seq_one_letter_code
_entity_poly.pdbx_strand_id
1 'polypeptide(L)'
;MYGNARVYDNARVSGNALVYGDARVYDNARVSGNALVSGNAEAIKADLFAILSQARVEAPAVAAALREGRVNGQLYSGKCACLVGTIANARGVDVYSDEFDIGRNSSRPAEQFFLSIAEGDTPETNPASKQALEWVEEFIAANPAAA
;
A
#
# COMPACT_ATOMS: atom_id res chain seq x y z
N MET A 1 -3.68 -1.95 -24.61
CA MET A 1 -3.90 -3.41 -24.52
C MET A 1 -5.12 -3.63 -23.65
N TYR A 2 -6.17 -4.23 -24.21
CA TYR A 2 -7.44 -4.49 -23.54
C TYR A 2 -7.35 -5.82 -22.79
N GLY A 3 -7.44 -5.78 -21.46
CA GLY A 3 -7.58 -6.97 -20.63
C GLY A 3 -9.03 -7.43 -20.61
N ASN A 4 -9.32 -8.58 -21.22
CA ASN A 4 -10.66 -9.14 -21.32
C ASN A 4 -11.09 -9.73 -19.98
N ALA A 5 -11.85 -8.97 -19.18
CA ALA A 5 -12.57 -9.52 -18.04
C ALA A 5 -13.74 -10.39 -18.56
N ARG A 6 -13.62 -11.72 -18.47
CA ARG A 6 -14.70 -12.65 -18.77
C ARG A 6 -15.50 -12.92 -17.51
N VAL A 7 -16.70 -12.34 -17.44
CA VAL A 7 -17.70 -12.62 -16.40
C VAL A 7 -18.55 -13.80 -16.87
N TYR A 8 -18.54 -14.90 -16.12
CA TYR A 8 -19.50 -15.99 -16.27
C TYR A 8 -20.69 -15.73 -15.33
N ASP A 9 -21.89 -16.11 -15.78
CA ASP A 9 -23.23 -15.74 -15.28
C ASP A 9 -23.39 -15.53 -13.75
N ASN A 10 -24.21 -14.53 -13.40
CA ASN A 10 -24.74 -14.16 -12.07
C ASN A 10 -23.88 -13.32 -11.11
N ALA A 11 -22.76 -12.72 -11.54
CA ALA A 11 -22.03 -11.78 -10.69
C ALA A 11 -22.71 -10.39 -10.63
N ARG A 12 -23.42 -10.09 -9.53
CA ARG A 12 -24.00 -8.76 -9.28
C ARG A 12 -22.95 -7.88 -8.57
N VAL A 13 -22.24 -7.04 -9.32
CA VAL A 13 -21.32 -6.04 -8.76
C VAL A 13 -22.10 -4.78 -8.41
N SER A 14 -22.17 -4.43 -7.13
CA SER A 14 -22.76 -3.17 -6.65
C SER A 14 -21.82 -2.48 -5.68
N GLY A 15 -21.24 -1.34 -6.10
CA GLY A 15 -20.34 -0.50 -5.30
C GLY A 15 -18.90 -0.46 -5.83
N ASN A 16 -18.15 0.61 -5.48
CA ASN A 16 -16.77 0.88 -5.88
C ASN A 16 -15.83 -0.26 -5.44
N ALA A 17 -15.58 -1.23 -6.32
CA ALA A 17 -14.63 -2.32 -6.08
C ALA A 17 -13.34 -2.05 -6.86
N LEU A 18 -12.22 -1.90 -6.14
CA LEU A 18 -10.88 -1.82 -6.72
C LEU A 18 -10.35 -3.25 -6.92
N VAL A 19 -10.35 -3.73 -8.17
CA VAL A 19 -9.81 -5.05 -8.55
C VAL A 19 -8.46 -4.85 -9.22
N TYR A 20 -7.40 -5.39 -8.61
CA TYR A 20 -6.05 -5.41 -9.17
C TYR A 20 -5.74 -6.79 -9.78
N GLY A 21 -5.41 -6.83 -11.08
CA GLY A 21 -4.94 -8.02 -11.79
C GLY A 21 -5.99 -9.06 -12.21
N ASP A 22 -5.54 -10.11 -12.90
CA ASP A 22 -6.36 -11.25 -13.41
C ASP A 22 -7.02 -12.04 -12.27
N ALA A 23 -8.11 -11.50 -11.72
CA ALA A 23 -8.88 -12.14 -10.67
C ALA A 23 -9.81 -13.22 -11.25
N ARG A 24 -9.50 -14.49 -11.00
CA ARG A 24 -10.44 -15.61 -11.19
C ARG A 24 -11.34 -15.70 -9.96
N VAL A 25 -12.58 -15.22 -10.09
CA VAL A 25 -13.61 -15.34 -9.05
C VAL A 25 -14.25 -16.73 -9.18
N TYR A 26 -14.10 -17.57 -8.17
CA TYR A 26 -14.83 -18.84 -8.03
C TYR A 26 -16.09 -18.62 -7.18
N ASP A 27 -17.14 -19.40 -7.48
CA ASP A 27 -18.51 -19.31 -6.97
C ASP A 27 -18.65 -18.91 -5.48
N ASN A 28 -19.64 -18.05 -5.22
CA ASN A 28 -20.10 -17.54 -3.91
C ASN A 28 -19.32 -16.38 -3.24
N ALA A 29 -18.47 -15.65 -3.96
CA ALA A 29 -17.87 -14.43 -3.41
C ALA A 29 -18.85 -13.24 -3.43
N ARG A 30 -19.47 -12.94 -2.29
CA ARG A 30 -20.25 -11.73 -2.05
C ARG A 30 -19.29 -10.53 -1.98
N VAL A 31 -18.96 -9.92 -3.13
CA VAL A 31 -18.16 -8.69 -3.17
C VAL A 31 -19.09 -7.50 -2.92
N SER A 32 -19.27 -7.16 -1.65
CA SER A 32 -19.97 -5.95 -1.20
C SER A 32 -18.96 -4.99 -0.59
N GLY A 33 -18.51 -4.00 -1.36
CA GLY A 33 -17.66 -2.88 -0.90
C GLY A 33 -16.24 -3.28 -0.44
N ASN A 34 -15.21 -2.76 -1.10
CA ASN A 34 -13.81 -2.87 -0.67
C ASN A 34 -13.25 -4.31 -0.53
N ALA A 35 -13.51 -5.21 -1.47
CA ALA A 35 -12.89 -6.52 -1.44
C ALA A 35 -11.49 -6.49 -2.07
N LEU A 36 -10.46 -6.26 -1.23
CA LEU A 36 -9.10 -6.72 -1.55
C LEU A 36 -9.17 -8.26 -1.55
N VAL A 37 -8.99 -8.90 -2.71
CA VAL A 37 -9.02 -10.37 -2.79
C VAL A 37 -7.91 -10.90 -1.87
N SER A 38 -8.24 -11.79 -0.94
CA SER A 38 -7.34 -12.22 0.16
C SER A 38 -5.94 -12.63 -0.31
N GLY A 39 -5.82 -13.33 -1.44
CA GLY A 39 -4.52 -13.69 -2.03
C GLY A 39 -3.68 -12.50 -2.51
N ASN A 40 -4.31 -11.41 -2.97
CA ASN A 40 -3.63 -10.17 -3.31
C ASN A 40 -3.23 -9.39 -2.05
N ALA A 41 -4.07 -9.44 -0.99
CA ALA A 41 -3.79 -8.77 0.28
C ALA A 41 -2.52 -9.30 0.96
N GLU A 42 -2.36 -10.62 1.02
CA GLU A 42 -1.18 -11.26 1.61
C GLU A 42 0.09 -10.91 0.82
N ALA A 43 0.03 -10.92 -0.51
CA ALA A 43 1.16 -10.55 -1.36
C ALA A 43 1.57 -9.07 -1.18
N ILE A 44 0.60 -8.16 -1.12
CA ILE A 44 0.84 -6.73 -0.85
C ILE A 44 1.47 -6.54 0.52
N LYS A 45 0.92 -7.17 1.55
CA LYS A 45 1.41 -7.08 2.92
C LYS A 45 2.82 -7.65 3.05
N ALA A 46 3.11 -8.80 2.43
CA ALA A 46 4.44 -9.39 2.44
C ALA A 46 5.49 -8.48 1.76
N ASP A 47 5.14 -7.86 0.63
CA ASP A 47 6.00 -6.89 -0.06
C ASP A 47 6.23 -5.63 0.80
N LEU A 48 5.18 -5.10 1.42
CA LEU A 48 5.28 -3.99 2.39
C LEU A 48 6.23 -4.33 3.55
N PHE A 49 6.11 -5.52 4.13
CA PHE A 49 6.97 -5.97 5.24
C PHE A 49 8.42 -6.14 4.78
N ALA A 50 8.66 -6.59 3.55
CA ALA A 50 10.00 -6.70 2.99
C ALA A 50 10.67 -5.32 2.81
N ILE A 51 9.90 -4.29 2.44
CA ILE A 51 10.38 -2.91 2.39
C ILE A 51 10.67 -2.38 3.80
N LEU A 52 9.72 -2.50 4.73
CA LEU A 52 9.87 -2.02 6.11
C LEU A 52 10.99 -2.74 6.87
N SER A 53 11.29 -4.00 6.52
CA SER A 53 12.42 -4.75 7.10
C SER A 53 13.77 -4.11 6.81
N GLN A 54 13.89 -3.36 5.69
CA GLN A 54 15.07 -2.56 5.34
C GLN A 54 15.04 -1.16 5.98
N ALA A 55 13.90 -0.75 6.54
CA ALA A 55 13.62 0.58 7.09
C ALA A 55 12.93 0.51 8.46
N ARG A 56 13.43 -0.36 9.34
CA ARG A 56 12.77 -0.64 10.63
C ARG A 56 12.65 0.60 11.52
N VAL A 57 13.68 1.45 11.51
CA VAL A 57 13.73 2.68 12.33
C VAL A 57 12.73 3.71 11.82
N GLU A 58 12.43 3.69 10.53
CA GLU A 58 11.53 4.63 9.86
C GLU A 58 10.06 4.19 9.86
N ALA A 59 9.77 2.92 10.18
CA ALA A 59 8.40 2.40 10.20
C ALA A 59 7.42 3.25 11.06
N PRO A 60 7.78 3.77 12.25
CA PRO A 60 6.93 4.69 13.00
C PRO A 60 6.65 6.01 12.28
N ALA A 61 7.62 6.52 11.51
CA ALA A 61 7.43 7.73 10.71
C ALA A 61 6.48 7.50 9.53
N VAL A 62 6.51 6.30 8.92
CA VAL A 62 5.53 5.88 7.91
C VAL A 62 4.12 5.83 8.50
N ALA A 63 3.95 5.26 9.69
CA ALA A 63 2.67 5.25 10.40
C ALA A 63 2.16 6.68 10.69
N ALA A 64 3.04 7.57 11.14
CA ALA A 64 2.68 8.98 11.36
C ALA A 64 2.27 9.67 10.06
N ALA A 65 3.00 9.44 8.96
CA ALA A 65 2.67 10.01 7.66
C ALA A 65 1.29 9.57 7.15
N LEU A 66 0.92 8.30 7.34
CA LEU A 66 -0.42 7.80 7.01
C LEU A 66 -1.51 8.49 7.83
N ARG A 67 -1.32 8.60 9.16
CA ARG A 67 -2.28 9.29 10.05
C ARG A 67 -2.46 10.77 9.69
N GLU A 68 -1.40 11.42 9.24
CA GLU A 68 -1.39 12.85 8.90
C GLU A 68 -1.76 13.14 7.43
N GLY A 69 -2.06 12.11 6.62
CA GLY A 69 -2.37 12.27 5.20
C GLY A 69 -1.18 12.76 4.35
N ARG A 70 0.05 12.52 4.80
CA ARG A 70 1.30 12.90 4.11
C ARG A 70 1.85 11.82 3.17
N VAL A 71 1.02 10.85 2.80
CA VAL A 71 1.37 9.80 1.84
C VAL A 71 0.66 10.09 0.52
N ASN A 72 1.41 10.01 -0.57
CA ASN A 72 0.86 10.11 -1.92
C ASN A 72 1.54 9.07 -2.80
N GLY A 73 0.86 7.95 -3.08
CA GLY A 73 1.42 6.87 -3.89
C GLY A 73 1.76 7.25 -5.33
N GLN A 74 1.28 8.39 -5.80
CA GLN A 74 1.51 8.87 -7.17
C GLN A 74 2.84 9.62 -7.34
N LEU A 75 3.53 9.93 -6.23
CA LEU A 75 4.75 10.74 -6.22
C LEU A 75 5.89 10.02 -5.49
N TYR A 76 7.07 9.94 -6.11
CA TYR A 76 8.25 9.39 -5.43
C TYR A 76 8.93 10.37 -4.47
N SER A 77 8.78 11.67 -4.70
CA SER A 77 9.50 12.73 -3.99
C SER A 77 8.58 13.92 -3.72
N GLY A 78 8.90 14.70 -2.71
CA GLY A 78 8.11 15.87 -2.27
C GLY A 78 7.62 15.72 -0.84
N LYS A 79 6.82 16.69 -0.37
CA LYS A 79 6.28 16.69 1.00
C LYS A 79 5.37 15.49 1.28
N CYS A 80 4.63 15.06 0.26
CA CYS A 80 3.81 13.86 0.24
C CYS A 80 4.37 12.93 -0.82
N ALA A 81 4.66 11.70 -0.45
CA ALA A 81 5.32 10.72 -1.34
C ALA A 81 4.79 9.31 -1.09
N CYS A 82 5.10 8.39 -2.01
CA CYS A 82 4.79 6.97 -1.93
C CYS A 82 5.53 6.34 -0.76
N LEU A 83 5.25 5.07 -0.46
CA LEU A 83 5.88 4.35 0.65
C LEU A 83 7.40 4.53 0.72
N VAL A 84 8.09 4.31 -0.40
CA VAL A 84 9.55 4.41 -0.48
C VAL A 84 10.03 5.86 -0.36
N GLY A 85 9.29 6.81 -0.93
CA GLY A 85 9.57 8.24 -0.78
C GLY A 85 9.33 8.75 0.65
N THR A 86 8.31 8.24 1.35
CA THR A 86 8.07 8.53 2.77
C THR A 86 9.22 8.03 3.63
N ILE A 87 9.77 6.85 3.33
CA ILE A 87 10.95 6.33 4.03
C ILE A 87 12.19 7.20 3.75
N ALA A 88 12.42 7.60 2.50
CA ALA A 88 13.50 8.52 2.14
C ALA A 88 13.40 9.85 2.90
N ASN A 89 12.20 10.44 2.92
CA ASN A 89 11.91 11.66 3.70
C ASN A 89 12.17 11.47 5.19
N ALA A 90 11.81 10.32 5.77
CA ALA A 90 12.07 10.01 7.18
C ALA A 90 13.58 9.87 7.48
N ARG A 91 14.37 9.41 6.52
CA ARG A 91 15.84 9.39 6.58
C ARG A 91 16.49 10.75 6.32
N GLY A 92 15.73 11.72 5.81
CA GLY A 92 16.27 13.01 5.37
C GLY A 92 17.13 12.92 4.11
N VAL A 93 16.97 11.86 3.31
CA VAL A 93 17.72 11.64 2.06
C VAL A 93 16.79 11.79 0.86
N ASP A 94 17.35 12.18 -0.28
CA ASP A 94 16.63 12.18 -1.55
C ASP A 94 16.43 10.74 -2.03
N VAL A 95 15.22 10.37 -2.43
CA VAL A 95 14.89 9.04 -2.98
C VAL A 95 15.65 8.70 -4.28
N TYR A 96 16.22 9.72 -4.95
CA TYR A 96 17.06 9.59 -6.14
C TYR A 96 18.56 9.57 -5.82
N SER A 97 18.98 9.79 -4.57
CA SER A 97 20.40 9.78 -4.21
C SER A 97 20.96 8.37 -4.11
N ASP A 98 22.28 8.25 -4.28
CA ASP A 98 23.01 6.99 -4.07
C ASP A 98 23.06 6.56 -2.59
N GLU A 99 22.65 7.45 -1.67
CA GLU A 99 22.56 7.17 -0.23
C GLU A 99 21.29 6.39 0.14
N PHE A 100 20.31 6.34 -0.76
CA PHE A 100 19.05 5.63 -0.53
C PHE A 100 19.08 4.23 -1.13
N ASP A 101 19.08 3.22 -0.27
CA ASP A 101 19.34 1.81 -0.62
C ASP A 101 18.08 0.98 -0.93
N ILE A 102 16.89 1.53 -0.72
CA ILE A 102 15.63 0.84 -1.02
C ILE A 102 15.26 1.09 -2.48
N GLY A 103 15.50 0.09 -3.33
CA GLY A 103 15.26 0.21 -4.76
C GLY A 103 13.82 0.65 -5.07
N ARG A 104 13.67 1.67 -5.93
CA ARG A 104 12.37 2.13 -6.45
C ARG A 104 11.83 1.12 -7.46
N ASN A 105 10.60 0.65 -7.27
CA ASN A 105 9.95 -0.25 -8.23
C ASN A 105 8.44 -0.01 -8.19
N SER A 106 7.94 0.83 -9.11
CA SER A 106 6.52 1.16 -9.17
C SER A 106 5.61 -0.04 -9.45
N SER A 107 6.14 -1.13 -10.00
CA SER A 107 5.38 -2.33 -10.32
C SER A 107 5.25 -3.32 -9.17
N ARG A 108 5.90 -3.08 -8.01
CA ARG A 108 5.77 -3.99 -6.86
C ARG A 108 4.39 -3.87 -6.20
N PRO A 109 3.86 -4.95 -5.60
CA PRO A 109 2.52 -4.96 -5.02
C PRO A 109 2.24 -3.82 -4.03
N ALA A 110 3.18 -3.49 -3.13
CA ALA A 110 2.99 -2.42 -2.16
C ALA A 110 2.88 -1.05 -2.83
N GLU A 111 3.74 -0.74 -3.80
CA GLU A 111 3.69 0.55 -4.52
C GLU A 111 2.40 0.69 -5.34
N GLN A 112 1.96 -0.39 -5.99
CA GLN A 112 0.69 -0.43 -6.71
C GLN A 112 -0.52 -0.25 -5.78
N PHE A 113 -0.46 -0.78 -4.56
CA PHE A 113 -1.48 -0.54 -3.54
C PHE A 113 -1.47 0.92 -3.07
N PHE A 114 -0.30 1.50 -2.82
CA PHE A 114 -0.18 2.88 -2.36
C PHE A 114 -0.70 3.90 -3.38
N LEU A 115 -0.80 3.56 -4.69
CA LEU A 115 -1.45 4.41 -5.70
C LEU A 115 -2.91 4.79 -5.37
N SER A 116 -3.60 4.03 -4.50
CA SER A 116 -4.95 4.37 -4.05
C SER A 116 -4.97 5.33 -2.84
N ILE A 117 -3.82 5.86 -2.42
CA ILE A 117 -3.68 6.83 -1.33
C ILE A 117 -3.13 8.12 -1.93
N ALA A 118 -3.92 9.19 -1.85
CA ALA A 118 -3.55 10.52 -2.28
C ALA A 118 -3.18 11.42 -1.09
N GLU A 119 -2.51 12.54 -1.38
CA GLU A 119 -2.26 13.57 -0.37
C GLU A 119 -3.57 14.03 0.29
N GLY A 120 -3.58 14.05 1.62
CA GLY A 120 -4.75 14.36 2.45
C GLY A 120 -5.60 13.14 2.87
N ASP A 121 -5.35 11.96 2.32
CA ASP A 121 -6.06 10.73 2.70
C ASP A 121 -5.57 10.19 4.05
N THR A 122 -6.47 10.09 5.02
CA THR A 122 -6.21 9.55 6.36
C THR A 122 -6.93 8.20 6.55
N PRO A 123 -6.63 7.44 7.63
CA PRO A 123 -7.35 6.21 7.94
C PRO A 123 -8.87 6.39 8.11
N GLU A 124 -9.32 7.59 8.47
CA GLU A 124 -10.73 7.93 8.63
C GLU A 124 -11.41 8.21 7.29
N THR A 125 -10.67 8.70 6.29
CA THR A 125 -11.23 9.15 5.00
C THR A 125 -10.97 8.17 3.86
N ASN A 126 -9.93 7.33 3.95
CA ASN A 126 -9.53 6.39 2.91
C ASN A 126 -9.28 4.97 3.48
N PRO A 127 -10.04 3.94 3.04
CA PRO A 127 -9.86 2.56 3.49
C PRO A 127 -8.47 1.96 3.20
N ALA A 128 -7.83 2.34 2.09
CA ALA A 128 -6.47 1.89 1.78
C ALA A 128 -5.43 2.51 2.73
N SER A 129 -5.60 3.79 3.08
CA SER A 129 -4.78 4.45 4.11
C SER A 129 -4.92 3.76 5.47
N LYS A 130 -6.15 3.40 5.84
CA LYS A 130 -6.43 2.61 7.05
C LYS A 130 -5.75 1.25 7.01
N GLN A 131 -5.92 0.50 5.93
CA GLN A 131 -5.34 -0.84 5.82
C GLN A 131 -3.81 -0.83 5.82
N ALA A 132 -3.20 0.16 5.14
CA ALA A 132 -1.75 0.36 5.20
C ALA A 132 -1.29 0.63 6.63
N LEU A 133 -2.00 1.48 7.38
CA LEU A 133 -1.65 1.80 8.76
C LEU A 133 -1.70 0.55 9.65
N GLU A 134 -2.76 -0.26 9.54
CA GLU A 134 -2.90 -1.51 10.30
C GLU A 134 -1.71 -2.46 10.04
N TRP A 135 -1.28 -2.61 8.79
CA TRP A 135 -0.12 -3.44 8.45
C TRP A 135 1.20 -2.86 8.97
N VAL A 136 1.39 -1.54 8.90
CA VAL A 136 2.59 -0.88 9.43
C VAL A 136 2.66 -1.02 10.95
N GLU A 137 1.54 -0.83 11.65
CA GLU A 137 1.45 -1.01 13.11
C GLU A 137 1.73 -2.47 13.53
N GLU A 138 1.19 -3.43 12.78
CA GLU A 138 1.49 -4.85 12.99
C GLU A 138 2.98 -5.14 12.81
N PHE A 139 3.61 -4.57 11.78
CA PHE A 139 5.04 -4.70 11.56
C PHE A 139 5.86 -4.14 12.73
N ILE A 140 5.51 -2.95 13.22
CA ILE A 140 6.17 -2.30 14.37
C ILE A 140 6.02 -3.16 15.63
N ALA A 141 4.81 -3.67 15.90
CA ALA A 141 4.54 -4.51 17.05
C ALA A 141 5.34 -5.82 17.01
N ALA A 142 5.52 -6.39 15.82
CA ALA A 142 6.33 -7.60 15.60
C ALA A 142 7.85 -7.34 15.61
N ASN A 143 8.29 -6.09 15.43
CA ASN A 143 9.70 -5.70 15.34
C ASN A 143 9.97 -4.50 16.27
N PRO A 144 9.86 -4.67 17.60
CA PRO A 144 10.19 -3.59 18.52
C PRO A 144 11.65 -3.18 18.31
N ALA A 145 11.90 -1.87 18.21
CA ALA A 145 13.27 -1.35 18.24
C ALA A 145 13.94 -1.88 19.51
N ALA A 146 15.10 -2.54 19.37
CA ALA A 146 15.87 -2.99 20.52
C ALA A 146 16.10 -1.79 21.46
N ALA A 147 15.68 -1.95 22.71
CA ALA A 147 15.87 -0.96 23.77
C ALA A 147 17.35 -0.71 24.07
#